data_AF-A0A0G1VXL3-F1
#
_entry.id   AF-A0A0G1VXL3-F1
#
_cell.length_a   1.000
_cell.length_b   1.000
_cell.length_c   1.000
_cell.angle_alpha   90.00
_cell.angle_beta   90.00
_cell.angle_gamma   90.00
#
_symmetry.space_group_name_H-M   'P 1'
#
loop_
_entity.id
_entity.type
_entity.pdbx_description
1 polymer ?
#
loop_
_entity_poly.entity_id
_entity_poly.type
_entity_poly.pdbx_seq_one_letter_code
_entity_poly.pdbx_strand_id
1 'polypeptide(L)'
;MSDFDLKDVKKLEDLKKACKEFFELEKPYGWMIEELANSFYEKDSEIQGNYLTAIGLFCYSEAIGREIMHYRHPGTSRNRFSGKDCFNFFLREYMGYGSILDKWQDVYKWYRHGLCHEYKIDGPTTTGVFVYYQDILAFQGMGVDTTKGILLSEKSSKRMFILLPYLEDFVKGIEKFLKEKSGM
;
A
#
# COMPACT_ATOMS: atom_id res chain seq x y z
N MET A 1 18.93 -3.36 -22.34
CA MET A 1 17.97 -2.68 -21.45
C MET A 1 16.67 -2.59 -22.19
N SER A 2 15.68 -3.40 -21.80
CA SER A 2 14.35 -3.33 -22.37
C SER A 2 13.68 -2.02 -21.94
N ASP A 3 12.74 -1.50 -22.74
CA ASP A 3 11.92 -0.32 -22.42
C ASP A 3 11.23 -0.37 -21.03
N PHE A 4 11.22 -1.56 -20.41
CA PHE A 4 10.86 -1.87 -19.03
C PHE A 4 11.68 -1.07 -18.00
N ASP A 5 13.01 -0.95 -18.14
CA ASP A 5 13.83 -0.32 -17.11
C ASP A 5 13.69 1.23 -17.06
N LEU A 6 13.34 1.88 -18.17
CA LEU A 6 13.40 3.34 -18.28
C LEU A 6 12.10 4.06 -17.88
N LYS A 7 10.93 3.47 -18.15
CA LYS A 7 9.63 4.08 -17.81
C LYS A 7 9.32 3.98 -16.32
N ASP A 8 9.75 2.89 -15.68
CA ASP A 8 9.46 2.62 -14.28
C ASP A 8 10.35 3.43 -13.35
N VAL A 9 11.63 3.62 -13.72
CA VAL A 9 12.54 4.56 -13.05
C VAL A 9 11.95 5.97 -13.08
N LYS A 10 11.44 6.41 -14.24
CA LYS A 10 10.85 7.74 -14.38
C LYS A 10 9.61 7.95 -13.50
N LYS A 11 8.68 6.97 -13.42
CA LYS A 11 7.50 7.08 -12.54
C LYS A 11 7.88 7.22 -11.07
N LEU A 12 8.87 6.47 -10.59
CA LEU A 12 9.29 6.58 -9.19
C LEU A 12 10.14 7.82 -8.93
N GLU A 13 10.93 8.29 -9.89
CA GLU A 13 11.58 9.61 -9.80
C GLU A 13 10.55 10.74 -9.76
N ASP A 14 9.50 10.65 -10.58
CA ASP A 14 8.37 11.58 -10.56
C ASP A 14 7.64 11.50 -9.21
N LEU A 15 7.45 10.29 -8.64
CA LEU A 15 6.88 10.13 -7.29
C LEU A 15 7.81 10.70 -6.22
N LYS A 16 9.12 10.40 -6.25
CA LYS A 16 10.10 10.97 -5.30
C LYS A 16 10.16 12.48 -5.41
N LYS A 17 10.04 13.04 -6.62
CA LYS A 17 10.00 14.48 -6.88
C LYS A 17 8.70 15.10 -6.37
N ALA A 18 7.55 14.47 -6.64
CA ALA A 18 6.25 14.89 -6.10
C ALA A 18 6.26 14.85 -4.57
N CYS A 19 6.81 13.78 -3.99
CA CYS A 19 6.98 13.62 -2.55
C CYS A 19 8.05 14.54 -1.96
N LYS A 20 8.98 15.08 -2.76
CA LYS A 20 10.03 16.00 -2.29
C LYS A 20 9.46 17.29 -1.73
N GLU A 21 8.38 17.78 -2.33
CA GLU A 21 7.62 18.92 -1.82
C GLU A 21 6.88 18.58 -0.51
N PHE A 22 6.54 17.29 -0.29
CA PHE A 22 5.96 16.79 0.97
C PHE A 22 6.99 16.52 2.07
N PHE A 23 8.24 16.18 1.72
CA PHE A 23 9.33 15.90 2.68
C PHE A 23 9.69 17.11 3.56
N GLU A 24 9.37 18.32 3.10
CA GLU A 24 9.64 19.54 3.84
C GLU A 24 8.49 19.96 4.78
N LEU A 25 7.30 19.34 4.67
CA LEU A 25 6.09 19.82 5.35
C LEU A 25 5.74 19.09 6.66
N GLU A 26 5.91 17.76 6.80
CA GLU A 26 5.85 17.06 8.11
C GLU A 26 6.78 15.82 8.14
N LYS A 27 7.87 15.91 8.92
CA LYS A 27 9.01 14.96 8.94
C LYS A 27 8.68 13.46 9.05
N PRO A 28 7.74 12.97 9.90
CA PRO A 28 7.55 11.53 10.05
C PRO A 28 6.99 10.86 8.77
N TYR A 29 6.08 11.52 8.04
CA TYR A 29 5.50 10.94 6.82
C TYR A 29 6.49 10.92 5.67
N GLY A 30 7.29 11.99 5.56
CA GLY A 30 8.32 12.07 4.53
C GLY A 30 9.34 10.95 4.64
N TRP A 31 9.82 10.67 5.87
CA TRP A 31 10.75 9.57 6.11
C TRP A 31 10.14 8.19 5.82
N MET A 32 8.86 7.97 6.17
CA MET A 32 8.18 6.71 5.83
C MET A 32 8.15 6.50 4.31
N ILE A 33 7.77 7.52 3.55
CA ILE A 33 7.67 7.43 2.09
C ILE A 33 9.06 7.24 1.46
N GLU A 34 10.08 7.95 1.96
CA GLU A 34 11.46 7.81 1.50
C GLU A 34 12.00 6.39 1.75
N GLU A 35 11.79 5.85 2.94
CA GLU A 35 12.18 4.47 3.30
C GLU A 35 11.48 3.44 2.39
N LEU A 36 10.17 3.59 2.17
CA LEU A 36 9.41 2.73 1.27
C LEU A 36 9.90 2.83 -0.19
N ALA A 37 10.20 4.04 -0.67
CA ALA A 37 10.66 4.26 -2.03
C ALA A 37 12.12 3.80 -2.25
N ASN A 38 12.95 3.83 -1.21
CA ASN A 38 14.33 3.32 -1.27
C ASN A 38 14.37 1.80 -1.17
N SER A 39 13.61 1.21 -0.25
CA SER A 39 13.47 -0.25 -0.17
C SER A 39 12.96 -0.81 -1.50
N PHE A 40 12.01 -0.15 -2.17
CA PHE A 40 11.53 -0.55 -3.49
C PHE A 40 12.65 -0.80 -4.56
N TYR A 41 13.87 -0.26 -4.39
CA TYR A 41 14.99 -0.41 -5.32
C TYR A 41 16.16 -1.27 -4.85
N GLU A 42 16.18 -1.75 -3.62
CA GLU A 42 17.16 -2.76 -3.20
C GLU A 42 16.80 -4.09 -3.88
N LYS A 43 17.16 -4.20 -5.16
CA LYS A 43 17.13 -5.41 -5.97
C LYS A 43 18.15 -6.38 -5.37
N ASP A 44 17.66 -7.34 -4.62
CA ASP A 44 18.35 -8.63 -4.62
C ASP A 44 17.91 -9.36 -5.91
N SER A 45 18.88 -9.80 -6.71
CA SER A 45 18.65 -10.45 -8.01
C SER A 45 17.80 -11.73 -7.91
N GLU A 46 17.56 -12.21 -6.69
CA GLU A 46 16.80 -13.41 -6.38
C GLU A 46 15.40 -13.13 -5.80
N ILE A 47 15.10 -11.89 -5.38
CA ILE A 47 13.88 -11.55 -4.65
C ILE A 47 13.08 -10.49 -5.43
N GLN A 48 12.26 -10.96 -6.38
CA GLN A 48 11.28 -10.13 -7.07
C GLN A 48 10.11 -9.80 -6.13
N GLY A 49 10.20 -8.65 -5.46
CA GLY A 49 9.18 -8.08 -4.60
C GLY A 49 9.80 -7.68 -3.26
N ASN A 50 9.93 -6.39 -3.00
CA ASN A 50 10.46 -5.96 -1.71
C ASN A 50 9.40 -6.21 -0.62
N TYR A 51 9.49 -7.39 -0.02
CA TYR A 51 8.64 -7.83 1.08
C TYR A 51 8.71 -6.86 2.27
N LEU A 52 9.85 -6.23 2.52
CA LEU A 52 9.97 -5.18 3.54
C LEU A 52 9.14 -3.96 3.16
N THR A 53 9.11 -3.57 1.88
CA THR A 53 8.19 -2.54 1.38
C THR A 53 6.73 -2.97 1.57
N ALA A 54 6.41 -4.24 1.33
CA ALA A 54 5.05 -4.76 1.52
C ALA A 54 4.61 -4.68 3.00
N ILE A 55 5.46 -5.15 3.91
CA ILE A 55 5.24 -5.04 5.36
C ILE A 55 5.16 -3.57 5.77
N GLY A 56 6.09 -2.75 5.30
CA GLY A 56 6.16 -1.33 5.61
C GLY A 56 4.86 -0.64 5.21
N LEU A 57 4.37 -0.86 3.99
CA LEU A 57 3.10 -0.32 3.52
C LEU A 57 1.92 -0.76 4.40
N PHE A 58 1.87 -2.04 4.79
CA PHE A 58 0.83 -2.55 5.68
C PHE A 58 0.90 -1.90 7.07
N CYS A 59 2.07 -1.92 7.71
CA CYS A 59 2.29 -1.37 9.05
C CYS A 59 2.08 0.15 9.10
N TYR A 60 2.59 0.88 8.11
CA TYR A 60 2.39 2.33 8.03
C TYR A 60 0.92 2.67 7.73
N SER A 61 0.20 1.88 6.94
CA SER A 61 -1.25 2.10 6.76
C SER A 61 -2.02 2.00 8.09
N GLU A 62 -1.65 1.04 8.95
CA GLU A 62 -2.22 0.96 10.31
C GLU A 62 -1.81 2.17 11.18
N ALA A 63 -0.52 2.54 11.17
CA ALA A 63 0.00 3.63 11.98
C ALA A 63 -0.64 4.98 11.63
N ILE A 64 -0.74 5.28 10.33
CA ILE A 64 -1.39 6.49 9.81
C ILE A 64 -2.87 6.48 10.17
N GLY A 65 -3.57 5.37 9.96
CA GLY A 65 -4.98 5.26 10.35
C GLY A 65 -5.20 5.51 11.84
N ARG A 66 -4.29 5.04 12.69
CA ARG A 66 -4.33 5.29 14.14
C ARG A 66 -4.16 6.77 14.45
N GLU A 67 -3.22 7.43 13.80
CA GLU A 67 -3.00 8.86 13.99
C GLU A 67 -4.22 9.69 13.59
N ILE A 68 -4.82 9.39 12.44
CA ILE A 68 -6.03 10.08 11.97
C ILE A 68 -7.19 9.88 12.96
N MET A 69 -7.38 8.65 13.44
CA MET A 69 -8.43 8.35 14.43
C MET A 69 -8.22 9.14 15.73
N HIS A 70 -6.97 9.34 16.17
CA HIS A 70 -6.68 10.20 17.33
C HIS A 70 -6.91 11.67 17.06
N TYR A 71 -6.53 12.15 15.88
CA TYR A 71 -6.78 13.53 15.46
C TYR A 71 -8.29 13.85 15.47
N ARG A 72 -9.13 12.94 14.95
CA ARG A 72 -10.60 13.11 14.92
C ARG A 72 -11.31 12.84 16.24
N HIS A 73 -10.67 12.15 17.18
CA HIS A 73 -11.23 11.82 18.49
C HIS A 73 -10.32 12.28 19.64
N PRO A 74 -10.15 13.60 19.83
CA PRO A 74 -9.30 14.13 20.88
C PRO A 74 -9.79 13.67 22.26
N GLY A 75 -8.85 13.38 23.16
CA GLY A 75 -9.14 12.91 24.52
C GLY A 75 -9.40 11.41 24.64
N THR A 76 -9.32 10.64 23.54
CA THR A 76 -9.37 9.18 23.59
C THR A 76 -7.99 8.56 23.79
N SER A 77 -7.92 7.40 24.45
CA SER A 77 -6.62 6.74 24.70
C SER A 77 -6.02 6.21 23.40
N ARG A 78 -4.69 6.22 23.30
CA ARG A 78 -3.96 5.77 22.09
C ARG A 78 -4.33 4.34 21.63
N ASN A 79 -4.70 3.50 22.58
CA ASN A 79 -4.99 2.08 22.40
C ASN A 79 -6.49 1.77 22.29
N ARG A 80 -7.35 2.80 22.22
CA ARG A 80 -8.81 2.61 22.07
C ARG A 80 -9.18 1.87 20.78
N PHE A 81 -8.47 2.17 19.69
CA PHE A 81 -8.77 1.64 18.36
C PHE A 81 -7.90 0.42 18.05
N SER A 82 -8.50 -0.66 17.55
CA SER A 82 -7.74 -1.84 17.15
C SER A 82 -6.92 -1.54 15.88
N GLY A 83 -5.85 -2.30 15.65
CA GLY A 83 -5.05 -2.14 14.42
C GLY A 83 -5.87 -2.34 13.14
N LYS A 84 -6.80 -3.30 13.18
CA LYS A 84 -7.76 -3.53 12.09
C LYS A 84 -8.63 -2.32 11.80
N ASP A 85 -9.15 -1.67 12.84
CA ASP A 85 -10.02 -0.50 12.66
C ASP A 85 -9.24 0.67 12.07
N CYS A 86 -8.04 0.93 12.59
CA CYS A 86 -7.14 1.96 12.08
C CYS A 86 -6.80 1.73 10.61
N PHE A 87 -6.37 0.52 10.26
CA PHE A 87 -6.04 0.14 8.89
C PHE A 87 -7.24 0.31 7.95
N ASN A 88 -8.39 -0.29 8.28
CA ASN A 88 -9.58 -0.22 7.44
C ASN A 88 -10.08 1.23 7.28
N PHE A 89 -9.96 2.04 8.32
CA PHE A 89 -10.35 3.44 8.27
C PHE A 89 -9.49 4.23 7.28
N PHE A 90 -8.17 4.07 7.33
CA PHE A 90 -7.28 4.75 6.38
C PHE A 90 -7.54 4.31 4.93
N LEU A 91 -7.66 3.00 4.70
CA LEU A 91 -7.95 2.46 3.37
C LEU A 91 -9.27 2.99 2.81
N ARG A 92 -10.33 3.01 3.63
CA ARG A 92 -11.66 3.47 3.21
C ARG A 92 -11.69 4.96 2.94
N GLU A 93 -11.29 5.74 3.94
CA GLU A 93 -11.54 7.18 3.96
C GLU A 93 -10.49 7.97 3.18
N TYR A 94 -9.26 7.45 3.05
CA TYR A 94 -8.13 8.19 2.48
C TYR A 94 -7.56 7.59 1.20
N MET A 95 -7.56 6.27 1.06
CA MET A 95 -6.98 5.60 -0.12
C MET A 95 -8.02 5.15 -1.16
N GLY A 96 -9.31 5.25 -0.85
CA GLY A 96 -10.40 4.94 -1.79
C GLY A 96 -10.71 3.45 -1.96
N TYR A 97 -10.39 2.63 -0.95
CA TYR A 97 -10.63 1.18 -0.96
C TYR A 97 -11.96 0.75 -0.32
N GLY A 98 -12.89 1.69 -0.08
CA GLY A 98 -14.17 1.39 0.58
C GLY A 98 -14.97 0.26 -0.07
N SER A 99 -15.09 0.26 -1.40
CA SER A 99 -15.80 -0.80 -2.13
C SER A 99 -15.15 -2.17 -2.01
N ILE A 100 -13.81 -2.24 -1.90
CA ILE A 100 -13.09 -3.49 -1.65
C ILE A 100 -13.40 -4.00 -0.24
N LEU A 101 -13.38 -3.11 0.76
CA LEU A 101 -13.67 -3.46 2.15
C LEU A 101 -15.14 -3.88 2.37
N ASP A 102 -16.07 -3.30 1.61
CA ASP A 102 -17.50 -3.66 1.69
C ASP A 102 -17.79 -5.02 1.07
N LYS A 103 -17.14 -5.28 -0.07
CA LYS A 103 -17.34 -6.53 -0.82
C LYS A 103 -16.70 -7.73 -0.14
N TRP A 104 -15.65 -7.52 0.65
CA TRP A 104 -14.80 -8.61 1.12
C TRP A 104 -14.54 -8.56 2.62
N GLN A 105 -14.86 -9.67 3.29
CA GLN A 105 -14.67 -9.79 4.73
C GLN A 105 -13.18 -9.88 5.10
N ASP A 106 -12.75 -8.98 5.99
CA ASP A 106 -11.50 -9.07 6.74
C ASP A 106 -10.20 -8.96 5.90
N VAL A 107 -10.16 -7.99 4.99
CA VAL A 107 -8.97 -7.60 4.21
C VAL A 107 -7.72 -7.43 5.10
N TYR A 108 -7.87 -6.84 6.28
CA TYR A 108 -6.80 -6.73 7.28
C TYR A 108 -6.20 -8.08 7.66
N LYS A 109 -7.03 -9.07 8.03
CA LYS A 109 -6.56 -10.40 8.38
C LYS A 109 -5.86 -11.07 7.21
N TRP A 110 -6.35 -10.87 5.99
CA TRP A 110 -5.71 -11.45 4.80
C TRP A 110 -4.31 -10.92 4.59
N TYR A 111 -4.11 -9.61 4.67
CA TYR A 111 -2.77 -9.02 4.54
C TYR A 111 -1.89 -9.42 5.70
N ARG A 112 -2.39 -9.34 6.93
CA ARG A 112 -1.61 -9.73 8.11
C ARG A 112 -1.18 -11.20 8.05
N HIS A 113 -2.11 -12.13 7.78
CA HIS A 113 -1.77 -13.55 7.67
C HIS A 113 -0.93 -13.84 6.43
N GLY A 114 -1.30 -13.25 5.29
CA GLY A 114 -0.63 -13.47 4.01
C GLY A 114 0.82 -12.99 4.03
N LEU A 115 1.07 -11.80 4.58
CA LEU A 115 2.41 -11.27 4.74
C LEU A 115 3.17 -12.02 5.84
N CYS A 116 2.58 -12.32 7.00
CA CYS A 116 3.32 -12.93 8.12
C CYS A 116 3.49 -14.45 8.06
N HIS A 117 2.63 -15.19 7.35
CA HIS A 117 2.56 -16.66 7.46
C HIS A 117 2.50 -17.41 6.12
N GLU A 118 1.96 -16.81 5.06
CA GLU A 118 1.64 -17.52 3.82
C GLU A 118 2.23 -16.83 2.57
N TYR A 119 3.28 -16.03 2.73
CA TYR A 119 3.80 -15.23 1.63
C TYR A 119 4.49 -16.13 0.59
N LYS A 120 4.12 -15.95 -0.67
CA LYS A 120 4.78 -16.58 -1.82
C LYS A 120 5.26 -15.49 -2.76
N ILE A 121 6.57 -15.51 -3.00
CA ILE A 121 7.23 -14.71 -4.02
C ILE A 121 7.06 -15.48 -5.33
N ASP A 122 5.98 -15.17 -6.03
CA ASP A 122 5.56 -15.76 -7.30
C ASP A 122 4.99 -17.20 -7.27
N GLY A 123 3.97 -17.45 -8.10
CA GLY A 123 3.37 -18.79 -8.21
C GLY A 123 1.93 -18.86 -8.75
N PRO A 124 1.68 -19.39 -9.97
CA PRO A 124 0.34 -19.42 -10.56
C PRO A 124 -0.66 -20.41 -9.90
N THR A 125 -0.26 -21.25 -8.94
CA THR A 125 -1.00 -22.49 -8.61
C THR A 125 -1.44 -22.69 -7.15
N THR A 126 -1.45 -21.68 -6.27
CA THR A 126 -2.00 -21.84 -4.90
C THR A 126 -2.73 -20.59 -4.37
N THR A 127 -3.66 -20.79 -3.44
CA THR A 127 -4.32 -19.72 -2.66
C THR A 127 -3.31 -19.02 -1.74
N GLY A 128 -3.21 -17.69 -1.78
CA GLY A 128 -2.28 -16.89 -0.97
C GLY A 128 -2.35 -15.38 -1.29
N VAL A 129 -1.62 -14.56 -0.52
CA VAL A 129 -1.37 -13.14 -0.87
C VAL A 129 -0.13 -13.06 -1.72
N PHE A 130 -0.30 -12.57 -2.94
CA PHE A 130 0.78 -12.37 -3.89
C PHE A 130 1.25 -10.93 -3.84
N VAL A 131 2.54 -10.73 -3.58
CA VAL A 131 3.16 -9.41 -3.59
C VAL A 131 3.81 -9.22 -4.95
N TYR A 132 3.41 -8.18 -5.66
CA TYR A 132 3.91 -7.88 -6.99
C TYR A 132 4.48 -6.47 -7.04
N TYR A 133 5.53 -6.33 -7.84
CA TYR A 133 6.26 -5.07 -7.98
C TYR A 133 5.41 -3.96 -8.65
N GLN A 134 4.74 -4.29 -9.77
CA GLN A 134 3.88 -3.40 -10.56
C GLN A 134 2.89 -4.19 -11.44
N ASP A 135 2.01 -3.47 -12.15
CA ASP A 135 1.03 -3.94 -13.16
C ASP A 135 1.45 -5.23 -13.88
N ILE A 136 0.66 -6.27 -13.68
CA ILE A 136 0.99 -7.60 -14.20
C ILE A 136 0.30 -7.76 -15.55
N LEU A 137 1.07 -7.65 -16.63
CA LEU A 137 0.65 -8.00 -17.99
C LEU A 137 0.06 -9.43 -18.05
N ALA A 138 0.50 -10.35 -17.17
CA ALA A 138 -0.04 -11.71 -17.07
C ALA A 138 -1.51 -11.80 -16.58
N PHE A 139 -2.13 -10.69 -16.17
CA PHE A 139 -3.52 -10.65 -15.71
C PHE A 139 -4.47 -9.79 -16.57
N GLN A 140 -4.02 -9.27 -17.72
CA GLN A 140 -4.89 -8.57 -18.68
C GLN A 140 -6.06 -9.45 -19.18
N GLY A 141 -5.95 -10.78 -19.11
CA GLY A 141 -7.03 -11.72 -19.41
C GLY A 141 -8.01 -11.99 -18.25
N MET A 142 -7.75 -11.47 -17.04
CA MET A 142 -8.53 -11.78 -15.83
C MET A 142 -9.53 -10.67 -15.45
N GLY A 143 -9.60 -9.57 -16.21
CA GLY A 143 -10.56 -8.48 -15.99
C GLY A 143 -10.34 -7.73 -14.67
N VAL A 144 -9.10 -7.64 -14.21
CA VAL A 144 -8.72 -7.00 -12.94
C VAL A 144 -8.16 -5.60 -13.26
N ASP A 145 -8.64 -4.58 -12.55
CA ASP A 145 -8.14 -3.21 -12.67
C ASP A 145 -6.80 -3.06 -11.96
N THR A 146 -5.70 -3.20 -12.69
CA THR A 146 -4.37 -3.25 -12.10
C THR A 146 -3.86 -1.88 -11.61
N THR A 147 -4.61 -0.79 -11.87
CA THR A 147 -4.31 0.55 -11.35
C THR A 147 -4.47 0.69 -9.84
N LYS A 148 -4.93 -0.38 -9.15
CA LYS A 148 -5.11 -0.44 -7.70
C LYS A 148 -4.11 -1.37 -7.04
N GLY A 149 -3.63 -0.95 -5.87
CA GLY A 149 -2.64 -1.66 -5.07
C GLY A 149 -3.19 -2.90 -4.36
N ILE A 150 -4.50 -2.94 -4.13
CA ILE A 150 -5.20 -4.12 -3.60
C ILE A 150 -6.09 -4.68 -4.70
N LEU A 151 -5.81 -5.92 -5.12
CA LEU A 151 -6.64 -6.61 -6.10
C LEU A 151 -7.07 -7.98 -5.60
N LEU A 152 -8.27 -8.37 -6.03
CA LEU A 152 -8.87 -9.66 -5.72
C LEU A 152 -9.45 -10.23 -7.00
N SER A 153 -9.03 -11.43 -7.36
CA SER A 153 -9.60 -12.17 -8.48
C SER A 153 -10.64 -13.16 -7.98
N GLU A 154 -11.92 -12.89 -8.26
CA GLU A 154 -13.04 -13.79 -7.92
C GLU A 154 -12.85 -15.18 -8.56
N LYS A 155 -12.41 -15.22 -9.81
CA LYS A 155 -12.24 -16.47 -10.57
C LYS A 155 -11.17 -17.40 -9.99
N SER A 156 -10.14 -16.84 -9.36
CA SER A 156 -8.99 -17.60 -8.89
C SER A 156 -8.82 -17.62 -7.37
N SER A 157 -9.70 -16.90 -6.64
CA SER A 157 -9.55 -16.63 -5.20
C SER A 157 -8.17 -16.06 -4.82
N LYS A 158 -7.44 -15.51 -5.79
CA LYS A 158 -6.13 -14.91 -5.59
C LYS A 158 -6.28 -13.50 -5.03
N ARG A 159 -5.43 -13.19 -4.06
CA ARG A 159 -5.34 -11.88 -3.41
C ARG A 159 -4.00 -11.27 -3.76
N MET A 160 -3.99 -10.04 -4.25
CA MET A 160 -2.79 -9.41 -4.76
C MET A 160 -2.53 -8.10 -4.04
N PHE A 161 -1.24 -7.84 -3.82
CA PHE A 161 -0.69 -6.60 -3.32
C PHE A 161 0.28 -6.06 -4.36
N ILE A 162 -0.16 -5.07 -5.13
CA ILE A 162 0.70 -4.43 -6.12
C ILE A 162 1.35 -3.22 -5.44
N LEU A 163 2.65 -3.31 -5.23
CA LEU A 163 3.39 -2.39 -4.37
C LEU A 163 3.37 -0.95 -4.87
N LEU A 164 3.66 -0.70 -6.16
CA LEU A 164 3.68 0.68 -6.64
C LEU A 164 2.30 1.35 -6.63
N PRO A 165 1.22 0.76 -7.20
CA PRO A 165 -0.09 1.40 -7.12
C PRO A 165 -0.57 1.58 -5.67
N TYR A 166 -0.21 0.66 -4.76
CA TYR A 166 -0.51 0.84 -3.34
C TYR A 166 0.27 2.01 -2.74
N LEU A 167 1.57 2.13 -3.04
CA LEU A 167 2.41 3.24 -2.59
C LEU A 167 1.87 4.58 -3.11
N GLU A 168 1.43 4.65 -4.37
CA GLU A 168 0.81 5.85 -4.94
C GLU A 168 -0.48 6.24 -4.20
N ASP A 169 -1.37 5.27 -3.94
CA ASP A 169 -2.60 5.50 -3.17
C ASP A 169 -2.30 5.84 -1.70
N PHE A 170 -1.25 5.26 -1.12
CA PHE A 170 -0.78 5.54 0.24
C PHE A 170 -0.31 6.99 0.38
N VAL A 171 0.54 7.46 -0.56
CA VAL A 171 0.99 8.85 -0.61
C VAL A 171 -0.22 9.77 -0.71
N LYS A 172 -1.11 9.56 -1.70
CA LYS A 172 -2.35 10.37 -1.85
C LYS A 172 -3.21 10.38 -0.57
N GLY A 173 -3.28 9.25 0.13
CA GLY A 173 -3.99 9.14 1.40
C GLY A 173 -3.39 10.02 2.49
N ILE A 174 -2.06 10.03 2.62
CA ILE A 174 -1.35 10.94 3.51
C ILE A 174 -1.59 12.40 3.10
N GLU A 175 -1.47 12.73 1.81
CA GLU A 175 -1.71 14.11 1.34
C GLU A 175 -3.10 14.60 1.72
N LYS A 176 -4.12 13.75 1.57
CA LYS A 176 -5.49 14.06 1.95
C LYS A 176 -5.63 14.31 3.45
N PHE A 177 -4.95 13.51 4.29
CA PHE A 177 -4.95 13.73 5.74
C PHE A 177 -4.24 15.04 6.13
N LEU A 178 -3.09 15.33 5.52
CA LEU A 178 -2.36 16.56 5.81
C LEU A 178 -3.15 17.81 5.46
N LYS A 179 -3.87 17.80 4.33
CA LYS A 179 -4.80 18.89 3.94
C LYS A 179 -5.91 19.07 4.97
N GLU A 180 -6.52 17.98 5.42
CA GLU A 180 -7.53 18.03 6.48
C GLU A 180 -6.96 18.63 7.77
N LYS A 181 -5.76 18.20 8.18
CA LYS A 181 -5.09 18.67 9.40
C LYS A 181 -4.71 20.16 9.34
N SER A 182 -4.31 20.66 8.16
CA SER A 182 -3.98 22.07 7.95
C SER A 182 -5.21 22.96 7.73
N GLY A 183 -6.42 22.38 7.66
CA GLY A 183 -7.67 23.09 7.39
C GLY A 183 -7.76 23.63 5.95
N MET A 184 -7.03 23.00 5.01
CA MET A 184 -7.00 23.34 3.58
C MET A 184 -7.86 22.42 2.73
#